data_AF-A0A6A4ZNY3-F1
#
_entry.id   AF-A0A6A4ZNY3-F1
#
_cell.length_a   1.000
_cell.length_b   1.000
_cell.length_c   1.000
_cell.angle_alpha   90.00
_cell.angle_beta   90.00
_cell.angle_gamma   90.00
#
_symmetry.space_group_name_H-M   'P 1'
#
loop_
_entity.id
_entity.type
_entity.pdbx_description
1 polymer ?
#
loop_
_entity_poly.entity_id
_entity_poly.type
_entity_poly.pdbx_seq_one_letter_code
_entity_poly.pdbx_strand_id
1 'polypeptide(L)'
;MGEIILDPSIRDWVVLPMILLFLCSSMARNYVSVLLKSEDLGALDEVRKIQTLRRASQLRQNCQYIQSSAFAMRKFYFTASEKRDGVQGVLREKVKNDAMNQMMNPTSMLKMMKGNMTFMVSNFVMMGLVGYFFGGFVLLKVPFTLSQRFKGMLQRGIDMATLDVSYVSSLSLYFLIMFGMSGFMSLLLGKGNMNEDARAMQMQMGMGAGAGMGFDAPRMYKQERVSLRLHQHEFALEHAEKKLLGDPIPAKD
;
A
#
# COMPACT_ATOMS: atom_id res chain seq x y z
N MET A 1 -11.23 20.81 -39.93
CA MET A 1 -11.12 21.43 -38.59
C MET A 1 -9.69 21.90 -38.45
N GLY A 2 -9.45 23.21 -38.45
CA GLY A 2 -8.09 23.78 -38.54
C GLY A 2 -7.21 23.30 -37.40
N GLU A 3 -6.00 22.86 -37.73
CA GLU A 3 -4.97 22.62 -36.73
C GLU A 3 -4.56 23.96 -36.14
N ILE A 4 -4.65 24.09 -34.82
CA ILE A 4 -4.18 25.29 -34.13
C ILE A 4 -2.66 25.26 -34.18
N ILE A 5 -2.06 26.27 -34.81
CA ILE A 5 -0.62 26.48 -34.76
C ILE A 5 -0.30 27.01 -33.36
N LEU A 6 0.40 26.20 -32.58
CA LEU A 6 0.90 26.58 -31.25
C LEU A 6 2.28 27.22 -31.40
N ASP A 7 2.54 28.24 -30.57
CA ASP A 7 3.86 28.88 -30.53
C ASP A 7 4.92 27.88 -30.02
N PRO A 8 6.00 27.60 -30.78
CA PRO A 8 7.09 26.75 -30.34
C PRO A 8 7.71 27.19 -29.01
N SER A 9 7.67 28.48 -28.69
CA SER A 9 8.21 29.03 -27.44
C SER A 9 7.54 28.43 -26.19
N ILE A 10 6.27 28.02 -26.30
CA ILE A 10 5.53 27.38 -25.20
C ILE A 10 6.20 26.07 -24.77
N ARG A 11 6.79 25.32 -25.70
CA ARG A 11 7.50 24.06 -25.39
C ARG A 11 8.68 24.31 -24.46
N ASP A 12 9.49 25.31 -24.77
CA ASP A 12 10.75 25.53 -24.05
C ASP A 12 10.55 26.31 -22.75
N TRP A 13 9.52 27.17 -22.68
CA TRP A 13 9.22 27.99 -21.50
C TRP A 13 8.19 27.39 -20.54
N VAL A 14 7.40 26.41 -20.98
CA VAL A 14 6.34 25.83 -20.15
C VAL A 14 6.56 24.34 -19.96
N VAL A 15 6.68 23.56 -21.05
CA VAL A 15 6.76 22.09 -20.94
C VAL A 15 8.05 21.65 -20.26
N LEU A 16 9.21 22.17 -20.69
CA LEU A 16 10.51 21.81 -20.10
C LEU A 16 10.64 22.24 -18.62
N PRO A 17 10.33 23.50 -18.24
CA PRO A 17 10.42 23.93 -16.85
C PRO A 17 9.43 23.18 -15.95
N MET A 18 8.26 22.83 -16.47
CA MET A 18 7.26 22.06 -15.74
C MET A 18 7.71 20.64 -15.41
N ILE A 19 8.35 19.95 -16.36
CA ILE A 19 8.93 18.62 -16.11
C ILE A 19 10.06 18.72 -15.07
N LEU A 20 10.91 19.74 -15.18
CA LEU A 20 12.01 19.96 -14.24
C LEU A 20 11.50 20.29 -12.82
N LEU A 21 10.53 21.19 -12.71
CA LEU A 21 9.88 21.52 -11.43
C LEU A 21 9.24 20.28 -10.79
N PHE A 22 8.56 19.45 -11.59
CA PHE A 22 8.00 18.20 -11.09
C PHE A 22 9.08 17.25 -10.58
N LEU A 23 10.17 17.08 -11.34
CA LEU A 23 11.28 16.21 -10.96
C LEU A 23 11.92 16.66 -9.65
N CYS A 24 12.31 17.93 -9.56
CA CYS A 24 12.92 18.52 -8.38
C CYS A 24 11.99 18.46 -7.16
N SER A 25 10.72 18.82 -7.32
CA SER A 25 9.74 18.78 -6.23
C SER A 25 9.47 17.35 -5.74
N SER A 26 9.35 16.39 -6.66
CA SER A 26 9.16 14.98 -6.30
C SER A 26 10.34 14.41 -5.53
N MET A 27 11.58 14.76 -5.93
CA MET A 27 12.79 14.38 -5.20
C MET A 27 12.84 15.04 -3.82
N ALA A 28 12.64 16.36 -3.76
CA ALA A 28 12.62 17.11 -2.51
C ALA A 28 11.59 16.54 -1.52
N ARG A 29 10.38 16.24 -2.00
CA ARG A 29 9.33 15.60 -1.20
C ARG A 29 9.77 14.23 -0.68
N ASN A 30 10.41 13.41 -1.51
CA ASN A 30 10.90 12.10 -1.07
C ASN A 30 11.91 12.24 0.06
N TYR A 31 12.86 13.16 -0.05
CA TYR A 31 13.86 13.42 1.00
C TYR A 31 13.23 13.98 2.27
N VAL A 32 12.33 14.97 2.16
CA VAL A 32 11.58 15.50 3.30
C VAL A 32 10.78 14.40 3.98
N SER A 33 10.16 13.50 3.20
CA SER A 33 9.40 12.40 3.78
C SER A 33 10.28 11.39 4.49
N VAL A 34 11.47 11.07 3.97
CA VAL A 34 12.43 10.20 4.66
C VAL A 34 12.88 10.85 5.97
N LEU A 35 13.12 12.17 5.98
CA LEU A 35 13.44 12.92 7.19
C LEU A 35 12.29 12.95 8.21
N LEU A 36 11.04 12.93 7.73
CA LEU A 36 9.85 12.94 8.57
C LEU A 36 9.39 11.55 9.03
N LYS A 37 9.96 10.45 8.48
CA LYS A 37 9.67 9.09 8.93
C LYS A 37 10.22 8.92 10.35
N SER A 38 9.34 8.93 11.35
CA SER A 38 9.69 8.53 12.70
C SER A 38 9.60 7.01 12.84
N GLU A 39 10.71 6.37 13.21
CA GLU A 39 10.70 5.00 13.71
C GLU A 39 10.16 5.00 15.14
N ASP A 40 8.84 4.86 15.28
CA ASP A 40 8.28 4.53 16.59
C ASP A 40 8.13 3.03 16.64
N LEU A 41 8.91 2.40 17.52
CA LEU A 41 8.65 1.05 17.98
C LEU A 41 7.29 1.11 18.70
N GLY A 42 6.25 0.60 18.05
CA GLY A 42 4.88 0.60 18.61
C GLY A 42 4.85 0.03 20.03
N ALA A 43 3.77 0.31 20.76
CA ALA A 43 3.61 -0.17 22.14
C ALA A 43 3.94 -1.67 22.22
N LEU A 44 4.77 -2.07 23.20
CA LEU A 44 5.28 -3.44 23.33
C LEU A 44 4.16 -4.49 23.30
N ASP A 45 3.02 -4.17 23.91
CA ASP A 45 1.86 -5.04 23.95
C ASP A 45 1.20 -5.22 22.57
N GLU A 46 1.15 -4.18 21.75
CA GLU A 46 0.63 -4.26 20.39
C GLU A 46 1.55 -5.09 19.49
N VAL A 47 2.86 -4.83 19.56
CA VAL A 47 3.86 -5.58 18.81
C VAL A 47 3.83 -7.06 19.20
N ARG A 48 3.71 -7.36 20.50
CA ARG A 48 3.55 -8.74 21.00
C ARG A 48 2.33 -9.41 20.40
N LYS A 49 1.18 -8.72 20.31
CA LYS A 49 -0.05 -9.28 19.76
C LYS A 49 0.07 -9.60 18.26
N ILE A 50 0.65 -8.68 17.50
CA ILE A 50 0.90 -8.86 16.06
C ILE A 50 1.86 -10.03 15.82
N GLN A 51 2.96 -10.09 16.58
CA GLN A 51 3.94 -11.17 16.47
C GLN A 51 3.34 -12.53 16.86
N THR A 52 2.46 -12.57 17.86
CA THR A 52 1.76 -13.78 18.28
C THR A 52 0.88 -14.33 17.15
N LEU A 53 0.11 -13.47 16.48
CA LEU A 53 -0.65 -13.88 15.30
C LEU A 53 0.25 -14.32 14.15
N ARG A 54 1.34 -13.60 13.89
CA ARG A 54 2.29 -13.97 12.83
C ARG A 54 2.85 -15.35 13.08
N ARG A 55 3.22 -15.66 14.33
CA ARG A 55 3.72 -16.97 14.75
C ARG A 55 2.65 -18.06 14.58
N ALA A 56 1.40 -17.78 14.95
CA ALA A 56 0.28 -18.70 14.75
C ALA A 56 0.02 -18.99 13.26
N SER A 57 0.04 -17.95 12.42
CA SER A 57 -0.14 -18.06 10.97
C SER A 57 1.00 -18.81 10.31
N GLN A 58 2.25 -18.55 10.71
CA GLN A 58 3.44 -19.28 10.25
C GLN A 58 3.38 -20.75 10.65
N LEU A 59 2.93 -21.06 11.88
CA LEU A 59 2.72 -22.44 12.30
C LEU A 59 1.72 -23.14 11.39
N ARG A 60 0.65 -22.47 10.96
CA ARG A 60 -0.36 -23.02 10.04
C ARG A 60 0.18 -23.20 8.62
N GLN A 61 0.94 -22.23 8.12
CA GLN A 61 1.47 -22.28 6.74
C GLN A 61 2.62 -23.29 6.60
N ASN A 62 3.47 -23.40 7.62
CA ASN A 62 4.70 -24.18 7.58
C ASN A 62 4.65 -25.41 8.51
N CYS A 63 3.46 -25.93 8.85
CA CYS A 63 3.33 -27.07 9.75
C CYS A 63 3.94 -28.36 9.17
N GLN A 64 4.10 -28.44 7.85
CA GLN A 64 4.45 -29.68 7.16
C GLN A 64 5.84 -30.25 7.50
N TYR A 65 6.72 -29.41 8.05
CA TYR A 65 8.11 -29.76 8.36
C TYR A 65 8.34 -30.21 9.80
N ILE A 66 7.33 -30.12 10.66
CA ILE A 66 7.46 -30.46 12.09
C ILE A 66 6.75 -31.77 12.38
N GLN A 67 7.22 -32.52 13.37
CA GLN A 67 6.59 -33.77 13.74
C GLN A 67 5.15 -33.55 14.22
N SER A 68 4.26 -34.51 13.98
CA SER A 68 2.85 -34.44 14.38
C SER A 68 2.65 -34.19 15.88
N SER A 69 3.51 -34.77 16.73
CA SER A 69 3.52 -34.53 18.18
C SER A 69 3.88 -33.08 18.53
N ALA A 70 4.91 -32.52 17.90
CA ALA A 70 5.33 -31.14 18.08
C ALA A 70 4.30 -30.12 17.59
N PHE A 71 3.62 -30.41 16.46
CA PHE A 71 2.51 -29.60 15.99
C PHE A 71 1.32 -29.66 16.96
N ALA A 72 0.95 -30.83 17.46
CA ALA A 72 -0.13 -30.99 18.43
C ALA A 72 0.12 -30.17 19.72
N MET A 73 1.33 -30.21 20.26
CA MET A 73 1.71 -29.39 21.43
C MET A 73 1.59 -27.88 21.15
N ARG A 74 2.06 -27.41 19.99
CA ARG A 74 1.99 -25.98 19.63
C ARG A 74 0.54 -25.55 19.32
N LYS A 75 -0.24 -26.40 18.68
CA LYS A 75 -1.68 -26.20 18.46
C LYS A 75 -2.42 -26.11 19.79
N PHE A 76 -2.07 -26.96 20.76
CA PHE A 76 -2.60 -26.90 22.11
C PHE A 76 -2.23 -25.57 22.79
N TYR A 77 -0.97 -25.16 22.79
CA TYR A 77 -0.53 -23.88 23.35
C TYR A 77 -1.32 -22.66 22.84
N PHE A 78 -1.67 -22.63 21.55
CA PHE A 78 -2.46 -21.53 20.97
C PHE A 78 -3.97 -21.67 21.20
N THR A 79 -4.52 -22.89 21.22
CA THR A 79 -5.98 -23.12 21.17
C THR A 79 -6.60 -23.64 22.47
N ALA A 80 -5.77 -23.96 23.47
CA ALA A 80 -6.15 -24.46 24.78
C ALA A 80 -7.22 -23.59 25.40
N SER A 81 -8.21 -24.24 26.00
CA SER A 81 -9.37 -23.58 26.61
C SER A 81 -9.30 -23.77 28.12
N GLU A 82 -9.27 -22.67 28.86
CA GLU A 82 -9.29 -22.67 30.34
C GLU A 82 -10.38 -23.59 30.91
N LYS A 83 -11.59 -23.59 30.31
CA LYS A 83 -12.71 -24.46 30.70
C LYS A 83 -12.55 -25.96 30.44
N ARG A 84 -11.67 -26.40 29.53
CA ARG A 84 -11.46 -27.83 29.20
C ARG A 84 -10.12 -28.36 29.68
N ASP A 85 -9.10 -27.53 29.52
CA ASP A 85 -7.69 -27.94 29.59
C ASP A 85 -6.98 -27.35 30.82
N GLY A 86 -7.67 -26.52 31.61
CA GLY A 86 -7.11 -25.84 32.79
C GLY A 86 -6.10 -24.72 32.48
N VAL A 87 -5.74 -24.53 31.20
CA VAL A 87 -4.77 -23.52 30.74
C VAL A 87 -5.39 -22.62 29.68
N GLN A 88 -5.17 -21.31 29.81
CA GLN A 88 -5.61 -20.33 28.81
C GLN A 88 -4.59 -20.25 27.67
N GLY A 89 -4.98 -20.70 26.47
CA GLY A 89 -4.15 -20.56 25.28
C GLY A 89 -3.95 -19.10 24.89
N VAL A 90 -2.81 -18.77 24.29
CA VAL A 90 -2.41 -17.38 24.00
C VAL A 90 -3.41 -16.64 23.10
N LEU A 91 -4.08 -17.35 22.18
CA LEU A 91 -5.13 -16.76 21.32
C LEU A 91 -6.48 -16.59 22.02
N ARG A 92 -6.59 -16.95 23.31
CA ARG A 92 -7.77 -16.74 24.16
C ARG A 92 -7.55 -15.68 25.23
N GLU A 93 -6.36 -15.09 25.32
CA GLU A 93 -6.14 -13.94 26.20
C GLU A 93 -7.17 -12.86 25.88
N LYS A 94 -7.80 -12.28 26.90
CA LYS A 94 -8.78 -11.20 26.72
C LYS A 94 -8.04 -9.95 26.29
N VAL A 95 -7.76 -9.86 25.00
CA VAL A 95 -7.23 -8.63 24.42
C VAL A 95 -8.35 -7.60 24.45
N LYS A 96 -8.16 -6.52 25.22
CA LYS A 96 -9.03 -5.35 25.15
C LYS A 96 -9.09 -4.90 23.70
N ASN A 97 -10.28 -4.52 23.23
CA ASN A 97 -10.50 -4.15 21.84
C ASN A 97 -9.80 -2.82 21.55
N ASP A 98 -8.49 -2.91 21.31
CA ASP A 98 -7.67 -1.76 21.01
C ASP A 98 -7.89 -1.26 19.60
N ALA A 99 -8.63 -1.96 18.70
CA ALA A 99 -8.92 -1.42 17.37
C ALA A 99 -9.83 -0.19 17.42
N MET A 100 -10.80 -0.17 18.35
CA MET A 100 -11.61 1.03 18.60
C MET A 100 -10.77 2.13 19.27
N ASN A 101 -9.86 1.76 20.17
CA ASN A 101 -8.95 2.70 20.82
C ASN A 101 -7.81 3.21 19.91
N GLN A 102 -7.35 2.44 18.92
CA GLN A 102 -6.33 2.83 17.94
C GLN A 102 -6.90 3.75 16.85
N MET A 103 -8.19 3.59 16.57
CA MET A 103 -8.96 4.51 15.72
C MET A 103 -9.30 5.81 16.48
N MET A 104 -9.50 5.73 17.81
CA MET A 104 -9.70 6.89 18.68
C MET A 104 -8.40 7.52 19.19
N ASN A 105 -7.25 6.84 19.10
CA ASN A 105 -5.94 7.38 19.45
C ASN A 105 -5.54 8.39 18.38
N PRO A 106 -5.63 9.70 18.67
CA PRO A 106 -5.41 10.73 17.67
C PRO A 106 -3.99 10.64 17.10
N THR A 107 -3.03 10.19 17.89
CA THR A 107 -1.61 10.07 17.54
C THR A 107 -1.29 8.98 16.50
N SER A 108 -1.89 7.79 16.57
CA SER A 108 -1.65 6.71 15.59
C SER A 108 -2.34 7.00 14.25
N MET A 109 -3.56 7.53 14.30
CA MET A 109 -4.28 8.00 13.12
C MET A 109 -3.56 9.19 12.49
N LEU A 110 -3.09 10.16 13.29
CA LEU A 110 -2.27 11.28 12.80
C LEU A 110 -0.97 10.80 12.16
N LYS A 111 -0.32 9.74 12.65
CA LYS A 111 0.92 9.22 12.07
C LYS A 111 0.67 8.61 10.68
N MET A 112 -0.38 7.81 10.52
CA MET A 112 -0.79 7.27 9.21
C MET A 112 -1.27 8.39 8.27
N MET A 113 -2.04 9.34 8.82
CA MET A 113 -2.53 10.50 8.08
C MET A 113 -1.41 11.46 7.69
N LYS A 114 -0.33 11.62 8.48
CA LYS A 114 0.82 12.49 8.16
C LYS A 114 1.55 12.02 6.91
N GLY A 115 1.73 10.71 6.76
CA GLY A 115 2.29 10.13 5.53
C GLY A 115 1.43 10.44 4.31
N ASN A 116 0.11 10.26 4.42
CA ASN A 116 -0.86 10.54 3.37
C ASN A 116 -1.02 12.05 3.08
N MET A 117 -1.04 12.87 4.12
CA MET A 117 -1.23 14.32 4.06
C MET A 117 -0.01 14.99 3.43
N THR A 118 1.20 14.49 3.68
CA THR A 118 2.41 15.00 3.01
C THR A 118 2.34 14.79 1.49
N PHE A 119 1.79 13.67 1.02
CA PHE A 119 1.54 13.43 -0.40
C PHE A 119 0.43 14.34 -0.95
N MET A 120 -0.71 14.38 -0.25
CA MET A 120 -1.86 15.18 -0.67
C MET A 120 -1.51 16.68 -0.75
N VAL A 121 -0.94 17.23 0.32
CA VAL A 121 -0.56 18.65 0.39
C VAL A 121 0.45 18.99 -0.69
N SER A 122 1.49 18.15 -0.89
CA SER A 122 2.48 18.40 -1.93
C SER A 122 1.87 18.44 -3.34
N ASN A 123 0.92 17.54 -3.64
CA ASN A 123 0.26 17.51 -4.95
C ASN A 123 -0.68 18.69 -5.16
N PHE A 124 -1.41 19.12 -4.12
CA PHE A 124 -2.30 20.29 -4.20
C PHE A 124 -1.53 21.60 -4.32
N VAL A 125 -0.43 21.76 -3.57
CA VAL A 125 0.45 22.93 -3.69
C VAL A 125 1.01 23.02 -5.11
N MET A 126 1.50 21.90 -5.65
CA MET A 126 2.02 21.87 -7.01
C MET A 126 0.93 22.12 -8.06
N MET A 127 -0.27 21.57 -7.87
CA MET A 127 -1.45 21.85 -8.72
C MET A 127 -1.80 23.34 -8.71
N GLY A 128 -1.76 23.99 -7.54
CA GLY A 128 -1.99 25.43 -7.40
C GLY A 128 -0.93 26.27 -8.08
N LEU A 129 0.36 25.92 -7.91
CA LEU A 129 1.47 26.61 -8.56
C LEU A 129 1.40 26.51 -10.08
N VAL A 130 1.13 25.32 -10.63
CA VAL A 130 0.97 25.15 -12.09
C VAL A 130 -0.24 25.92 -12.60
N GLY A 131 -1.36 25.88 -11.86
CA GLY A 131 -2.57 26.62 -12.22
C GLY A 131 -2.38 28.14 -12.22
N TYR A 132 -1.57 28.68 -11.30
CA TYR A 132 -1.29 30.11 -11.21
C TYR A 132 -0.25 30.59 -12.24
N PHE A 133 0.88 29.90 -12.37
CA PHE A 133 1.99 30.33 -13.23
C PHE A 133 1.82 29.95 -14.71
N PHE A 134 1.12 28.85 -15.01
CA PHE A 134 0.97 28.32 -16.36
C PHE A 134 -0.49 28.26 -16.81
N GLY A 135 -1.40 28.99 -16.16
CA GLY A 135 -2.82 29.04 -16.53
C GLY A 135 -3.10 29.87 -17.79
N GLY A 136 -4.22 29.61 -18.46
CA GLY A 136 -4.78 30.52 -19.48
C GLY A 136 -4.46 30.23 -20.94
N PHE A 137 -3.67 29.19 -21.26
CA PHE A 137 -3.31 28.85 -22.64
C PHE A 137 -3.37 27.34 -22.93
N VAL A 138 -3.49 27.00 -24.21
CA VAL A 138 -3.44 25.62 -24.73
C VAL A 138 -1.98 25.22 -24.90
N LEU A 139 -1.61 24.03 -24.44
CA LEU A 139 -0.22 23.57 -24.44
C LEU A 139 0.09 22.56 -25.52
N LEU A 140 -0.75 21.53 -25.63
CA LEU A 140 -0.50 20.44 -26.55
C LEU A 140 -1.79 19.78 -27.00
N LYS A 141 -1.69 19.13 -28.16
CA LYS A 141 -2.70 18.22 -28.69
C LYS A 141 -2.27 16.80 -28.38
N VAL A 142 -3.15 16.06 -27.71
CA VAL A 142 -2.91 14.67 -27.36
C VAL A 142 -3.27 13.75 -28.54
N PRO A 143 -2.50 12.70 -28.83
CA PRO A 143 -2.72 11.83 -30.00
C PRO A 143 -3.84 10.78 -29.81
N PHE A 144 -4.63 10.87 -28.75
CA PHE A 144 -5.74 9.96 -28.47
C PHE A 144 -7.06 10.73 -28.29
N THR A 145 -8.15 10.11 -28.71
CA THR A 145 -9.49 10.69 -28.61
C THR A 145 -9.98 10.65 -27.17
N LEU A 146 -10.45 11.80 -26.68
CA LEU A 146 -10.91 11.98 -25.31
C LEU A 146 -12.42 12.19 -25.29
N SER A 147 -13.10 11.63 -24.28
CA SER A 147 -14.54 11.82 -24.12
C SER A 147 -14.86 13.24 -23.62
N GLN A 148 -15.99 13.80 -24.05
CA GLN A 148 -16.45 15.15 -23.67
C GLN A 148 -16.55 15.35 -22.14
N ARG A 149 -16.70 14.26 -21.37
CA ARG A 149 -16.74 14.30 -19.90
C ARG A 149 -15.44 14.78 -19.28
N PHE A 150 -14.31 14.57 -19.95
CA PHE A 150 -13.00 15.05 -19.48
C PHE A 150 -12.76 16.53 -19.77
N LYS A 151 -13.60 17.19 -20.56
CA LYS A 151 -13.42 18.59 -20.99
C LYS A 151 -13.28 19.55 -19.80
N GLY A 152 -14.16 19.45 -18.81
CA GLY A 152 -14.10 20.31 -17.61
C GLY A 152 -12.86 20.10 -16.74
N MET A 153 -12.21 18.94 -16.83
CA MET A 153 -10.97 18.62 -16.13
C MET A 153 -9.74 19.04 -16.96
N LEU A 154 -9.78 18.81 -18.27
CA LEU A 154 -8.65 19.00 -19.17
C LEU A 154 -8.45 20.44 -19.65
N GLN A 155 -9.53 21.23 -19.68
CA GLN A 155 -9.53 22.61 -20.16
C GLN A 155 -9.80 23.61 -19.04
N ARG A 156 -9.54 23.21 -17.79
CA ARG A 156 -9.65 24.12 -16.65
C ARG A 156 -8.67 25.28 -16.86
N GLY A 157 -9.21 26.50 -16.91
CA GLY A 157 -8.47 27.73 -17.22
C GLY A 157 -8.55 28.20 -18.68
N ILE A 158 -9.36 27.58 -19.53
CA ILE A 158 -9.58 28.00 -20.93
C ILE A 158 -11.08 28.17 -21.15
N ASP A 159 -11.53 29.39 -21.46
CA ASP A 159 -12.97 29.72 -21.57
C ASP A 159 -13.55 29.52 -22.99
N MET A 160 -13.07 28.49 -23.69
CA MET A 160 -13.46 28.22 -25.09
C MET A 160 -14.33 26.96 -25.19
N ALA A 161 -15.64 27.16 -25.16
CA ALA A 161 -16.63 26.07 -25.19
C ALA A 161 -16.61 25.25 -26.50
N THR A 162 -16.08 25.79 -27.60
CA THR A 162 -16.03 25.14 -28.92
C THR A 162 -14.72 24.40 -29.20
N LEU A 163 -13.74 24.46 -28.29
CA LEU A 163 -12.44 23.80 -28.46
C LEU A 163 -12.57 22.28 -28.36
N ASP A 164 -11.84 21.56 -29.22
CA ASP A 164 -11.78 20.11 -29.22
C ASP A 164 -11.11 19.59 -27.93
N VAL A 165 -11.58 18.46 -27.41
CA VAL A 165 -11.15 17.86 -26.13
C VAL A 165 -9.70 17.36 -26.20
N SER A 166 -9.18 17.14 -27.40
CA SER A 166 -7.80 16.75 -27.67
C SER A 166 -6.77 17.82 -27.24
N TYR A 167 -7.21 19.07 -27.10
CA TYR A 167 -6.38 20.18 -26.63
C TYR A 167 -6.36 20.24 -25.10
N VAL A 168 -5.15 20.23 -24.55
CA VAL A 168 -4.88 20.04 -23.12
C VAL A 168 -4.29 21.32 -22.54
N SER A 169 -4.81 21.74 -21.38
CA SER A 169 -4.29 22.85 -20.58
C SER A 169 -3.07 22.44 -19.74
N SER A 170 -2.44 23.41 -19.09
CA SER A 170 -1.30 23.17 -18.20
C SER A 170 -1.62 22.26 -17.03
N LEU A 171 -2.80 22.40 -16.45
CA LEU A 171 -3.20 21.60 -15.30
C LEU A 171 -3.38 20.12 -15.66
N SER A 172 -3.86 19.83 -16.86
CA SER A 172 -4.03 18.47 -17.33
C SER A 172 -2.73 17.84 -17.82
N LEU A 173 -1.83 18.64 -18.39
CA LEU A 173 -0.45 18.22 -18.62
C LEU A 173 0.25 17.84 -17.31
N TYR A 174 -0.01 18.58 -16.22
CA TYR A 174 0.51 18.26 -14.90
C TYR A 174 0.03 16.90 -14.41
N PHE A 175 -1.27 16.62 -14.50
CA PHE A 175 -1.80 15.32 -14.13
C PHE A 175 -1.21 14.20 -14.99
N LEU A 176 -1.04 14.42 -16.29
CA LEU A 176 -0.43 13.44 -17.19
C LEU A 176 1.02 13.15 -16.80
N ILE A 177 1.81 14.19 -16.51
CA ILE A 177 3.19 14.07 -16.01
C ILE A 177 3.22 13.39 -14.64
N MET A 178 2.30 13.72 -13.73
CA MET A 178 2.20 13.12 -12.40
C MET A 178 1.96 11.61 -12.48
N PHE A 179 1.01 11.18 -13.32
CA PHE A 179 0.71 9.77 -13.49
C PHE A 179 1.80 9.02 -14.26
N GLY A 180 2.37 9.61 -15.31
CA GLY A 180 3.39 8.98 -16.14
C GLY A 180 4.76 8.88 -15.48
N MET A 181 5.22 9.94 -14.80
CA MET A 181 6.57 9.97 -14.21
C MET A 181 6.67 9.25 -12.87
N SER A 182 5.55 8.85 -12.27
CA SER A 182 5.53 8.01 -11.07
C SER A 182 6.36 6.71 -11.22
N GLY A 183 6.32 6.06 -12.40
CA GLY A 183 7.09 4.86 -12.70
C GLY A 183 8.57 5.17 -12.87
N PHE A 184 8.88 6.28 -13.55
CA PHE A 184 10.25 6.79 -13.67
C PHE A 184 10.86 7.12 -12.29
N MET A 185 10.08 7.71 -11.38
CA MET A 185 10.49 7.97 -10.00
C MET A 185 10.69 6.69 -9.18
N SER A 186 9.97 5.60 -9.47
CA SER A 186 10.24 4.28 -8.86
C SER A 186 11.57 3.71 -9.32
N LEU A 187 11.89 3.87 -10.61
CA LEU A 187 13.18 3.44 -11.13
C LEU A 187 14.35 4.28 -10.59
N LEU A 188 14.18 5.60 -10.51
CA LEU A 188 15.24 6.53 -10.11
C LEU A 188 15.55 6.46 -8.60
N LEU A 189 14.53 6.32 -7.76
CA LEU A 189 14.68 6.34 -6.28
C LEU A 189 14.74 4.93 -5.67
N GLY A 190 14.43 3.87 -6.43
CA GLY A 190 14.40 2.49 -5.97
C GLY A 190 13.19 2.14 -5.09
N LYS A 191 13.19 0.89 -4.58
CA LYS A 191 12.12 0.35 -3.72
C LYS A 191 12.06 1.10 -2.39
N GLY A 192 10.90 1.67 -2.06
CA GLY A 192 10.67 2.49 -0.87
C GLY A 192 10.41 3.98 -1.14
N ASN A 193 10.17 4.34 -2.41
CA ASN A 193 9.76 5.69 -2.75
C ASN A 193 8.33 5.97 -2.27
N MET A 194 8.08 7.22 -1.90
CA MET A 194 6.76 7.64 -1.43
C MET A 194 5.66 7.55 -2.50
N ASN A 195 6.00 7.37 -3.77
CA ASN A 195 5.01 7.19 -4.84
C ASN A 195 4.39 5.79 -4.82
N GLU A 196 5.17 4.75 -4.50
CA GLU A 196 4.68 3.38 -4.29
C GLU A 196 3.88 3.28 -2.99
N ASP A 197 4.38 3.83 -1.89
CA ASP A 197 3.66 3.84 -0.59
C ASP A 197 2.33 4.61 -0.70
N ALA A 198 2.33 5.77 -1.37
CA ALA A 198 1.10 6.55 -1.58
C ALA A 198 0.14 5.88 -2.58
N ARG A 199 0.64 5.17 -3.61
CA ARG A 199 -0.21 4.40 -4.52
C ARG A 199 -0.83 3.18 -3.85
N ALA A 200 -0.05 2.44 -3.08
CA ALA A 200 -0.54 1.31 -2.29
C ALA A 200 -1.64 1.78 -1.32
N MET A 201 -1.44 2.94 -0.68
CA MET A 201 -2.43 3.54 0.21
C MET A 201 -3.65 4.14 -0.52
N GLN A 202 -3.45 4.76 -1.70
CA GLN A 202 -4.56 5.25 -2.52
C GLN A 202 -5.39 4.10 -3.09
N MET A 203 -4.76 2.95 -3.38
CA MET A 203 -5.45 1.72 -3.74
C MET A 203 -6.23 1.15 -2.55
N GLN A 204 -5.66 1.24 -1.33
CA GLN A 204 -6.34 0.89 -0.08
C GLN A 204 -7.54 1.81 0.23
N MET A 205 -7.50 3.08 -0.19
CA MET A 205 -8.62 4.04 -0.04
C MET A 205 -9.62 3.99 -1.20
N GLY A 206 -9.18 3.64 -2.41
CA GLY A 206 -10.00 3.57 -3.62
C GLY A 206 -10.76 2.26 -3.80
N MET A 207 -10.28 1.17 -3.19
CA MET A 207 -11.08 -0.05 -3.01
C MET A 207 -11.88 0.07 -1.72
N GLY A 208 -13.06 0.68 -1.83
CA GLY A 208 -14.19 0.59 -0.90
C GLY A 208 -13.87 0.38 0.58
N ALA A 209 -13.95 1.45 1.37
CA ALA A 209 -14.50 1.48 2.74
C ALA A 209 -14.42 0.19 3.59
N GLY A 210 -13.26 -0.49 3.67
CA GLY A 210 -13.23 -1.84 4.24
C GLY A 210 -11.90 -2.33 4.83
N ALA A 211 -10.79 -1.60 4.71
CA ALA A 211 -9.49 -2.13 5.17
C ALA A 211 -8.56 -1.08 5.81
N GLY A 212 -9.13 -0.04 6.42
CA GLY A 212 -8.42 0.86 7.37
C GLY A 212 -8.63 0.45 8.83
N MET A 213 -9.13 -0.76 9.09
CA MET A 213 -9.36 -1.24 10.45
C MET A 213 -8.01 -1.41 11.14
N GLY A 214 -7.79 -0.61 12.19
CA GLY A 214 -6.79 -0.90 13.20
C GLY A 214 -6.84 -2.37 13.61
N PHE A 215 -5.73 -2.89 14.10
CA PHE A 215 -5.57 -4.31 14.38
C PHE A 215 -6.61 -4.78 15.42
N ASP A 216 -7.73 -5.33 14.96
CA ASP A 216 -8.78 -5.92 15.80
C ASP A 216 -8.28 -7.26 16.32
N ALA A 217 -7.40 -7.16 17.32
CA ALA A 217 -6.78 -8.30 17.98
C ALA A 217 -7.80 -9.35 18.42
N PRO A 218 -8.92 -9.05 19.10
CA PRO A 218 -9.85 -10.10 19.53
C PRO A 218 -10.54 -10.81 18.36
N ARG A 219 -10.91 -10.11 17.29
CA ARG A 219 -11.49 -10.76 16.10
C ARG A 219 -10.46 -11.60 15.36
N MET A 220 -9.27 -11.07 15.14
CA MET A 220 -8.18 -11.78 14.46
C MET A 220 -7.72 -13.01 15.25
N TYR A 221 -7.65 -12.92 16.58
CA TYR A 221 -7.34 -14.05 17.46
C TYR A 221 -8.41 -15.13 17.39
N LYS A 222 -9.69 -14.74 17.36
CA LYS A 222 -10.80 -15.69 17.19
C LYS A 222 -10.72 -16.40 15.84
N GLN A 223 -10.45 -15.66 14.77
CA GLN A 223 -10.31 -16.21 13.42
C GLN A 223 -9.14 -17.20 13.33
N GLU A 224 -7.94 -16.79 13.72
CA GLU A 224 -6.75 -17.65 13.63
C GLU A 224 -6.89 -18.89 14.51
N ARG A 225 -7.53 -18.76 15.70
CA ARG A 225 -7.84 -19.91 16.56
C ARG A 225 -8.77 -20.91 15.89
N VAL A 226 -9.80 -20.44 15.17
CA VAL A 226 -10.71 -21.33 14.42
C VAL A 226 -9.96 -22.00 13.27
N SER A 227 -9.18 -21.22 12.51
CA SER A 227 -8.35 -21.74 11.42
C SER A 227 -7.36 -22.80 11.89
N LEU A 228 -6.65 -22.57 13.00
CA LEU A 228 -5.74 -23.56 13.59
C LEU A 228 -6.44 -24.82 14.09
N ARG A 229 -7.68 -24.70 14.59
CA ARG A 229 -8.47 -25.87 15.01
C ARG A 229 -8.86 -26.76 13.83
N LEU A 230 -9.31 -26.14 12.75
CA LEU A 230 -9.70 -26.84 11.52
C LEU A 230 -8.50 -27.40 10.75
N HIS A 231 -7.32 -26.82 10.91
CA HIS A 231 -6.13 -27.26 10.20
C HIS A 231 -5.70 -28.67 10.64
N GLN A 232 -5.55 -29.54 9.65
CA GLN A 232 -5.03 -30.89 9.79
C GLN A 232 -3.53 -30.89 9.50
N HIS A 233 -2.79 -31.71 10.24
CA HIS A 233 -1.34 -31.81 10.09
C HIS A 233 -1.02 -32.90 9.07
N GLU A 234 -0.37 -32.51 7.98
CA GLU A 234 0.18 -33.43 6.99
C GLU A 234 1.70 -33.33 7.05
N PHE A 235 2.36 -34.45 7.38
CA PHE A 235 3.82 -34.47 7.54
C PHE A 235 4.48 -34.76 6.19
N ALA A 236 5.08 -33.74 5.58
CA ALA A 236 5.63 -33.87 4.23
C ALA A 236 6.89 -34.77 4.17
N LEU A 237 7.54 -35.00 5.31
CA LEU A 237 8.82 -35.72 5.39
C LEU A 237 8.67 -37.24 5.64
N GLU A 238 7.46 -37.77 5.73
CA GLU A 238 7.22 -39.21 6.00
C GLU A 238 7.81 -40.13 4.91
N HIS A 239 7.92 -39.64 3.68
CA HIS A 239 8.51 -40.37 2.56
C HIS A 239 9.76 -39.70 2.00
N ALA A 240 10.40 -38.83 2.80
CA ALA A 240 11.62 -38.13 2.37
C ALA A 240 12.76 -39.12 2.06
N GLU A 241 12.90 -40.18 2.87
CA GLU A 241 13.93 -41.21 2.68
C GLU A 241 13.74 -41.97 1.36
N LYS A 242 12.49 -42.36 1.04
CA LYS A 242 12.15 -43.01 -0.24
C LYS A 242 12.34 -42.10 -1.45
N LYS A 243 12.05 -40.80 -1.30
CA LYS A 243 12.30 -39.80 -2.35
C LYS A 243 13.79 -39.54 -2.58
N LEU A 244 14.63 -39.71 -1.56
CA LEU A 244 16.07 -39.46 -1.62
C LEU A 244 16.84 -40.67 -2.14
N LEU A 245 16.49 -41.88 -1.68
CA LEU A 245 17.19 -43.14 -1.99
C LEU A 245 16.60 -43.89 -3.20
N GLY A 246 15.40 -43.51 -3.67
CA GLY A 246 14.62 -44.35 -4.57
C GLY A 246 13.99 -45.55 -3.86
N ASP A 247 13.25 -46.37 -4.60
CA ASP A 247 12.41 -47.45 -4.04
C ASP A 247 13.12 -48.55 -3.19
N PRO A 248 14.43 -48.85 -3.27
CA PRO A 248 15.00 -49.88 -2.42
C PRO A 248 15.41 -49.30 -1.06
N ILE A 249 14.59 -49.57 -0.03
CA ILE A 249 15.01 -49.40 1.37
C ILE A 249 16.05 -50.48 1.66
N PRO A 250 17.31 -50.15 2.01
CA PRO A 250 18.28 -51.17 2.40
C PRO A 250 17.81 -51.85 3.68
N ALA A 251 17.53 -53.15 3.59
CA ALA A 251 17.29 -53.99 4.75
C ALA A 251 18.56 -54.00 5.61
N LYS A 252 18.37 -53.90 6.92
CA LYS A 252 19.46 -53.99 7.89
C LYS A 252 19.91 -55.46 7.95
N ASP A 253 21.15 -55.73 7.53
CA ASP A 253 21.84 -57.00 7.82
C ASP A 253 21.93 -57.24 9.34
#